data_AF-A0A963PJP3-F1
#
_entry.id   AF-A0A963PJP3-F1
#
_cell.length_a   1.000
_cell.length_b   1.000
_cell.length_c   1.000
_cell.angle_alpha   90.00
_cell.angle_beta   90.00
_cell.angle_gamma   90.00
#
_symmetry.space_group_name_H-M   'P 1'
#
loop_
_entity.id
_entity.type
_entity.pdbx_description
1 polymer ?
#
loop_
_entity_poly.entity_id
_entity_poly.type
_entity_poly.pdbx_seq_one_letter_code
_entity_poly.pdbx_strand_id
1 'polypeptide(L)'
;MRSSIHIVDVDRIETWTRYRAGMCDTCVANCCTMPLEVRLSDLVRLGIVDPFEAEHEAPKQIARRLEKAGLIDHFNFKREVFTIARRAGGDCHFLDAKARRCTVYEQRPETCRKHPQVGPRPNHCPYGAKR
;
A
#
# COMPACT_ATOMS: atom_id res chain seq x y z
N MET A 1 2.91 -27.06 24.10
CA MET A 1 2.35 -25.84 23.46
C MET A 1 2.24 -26.10 21.97
N ARG A 2 1.03 -26.34 21.44
CA ARG A 2 0.84 -26.41 19.99
C ARG A 2 0.95 -24.98 19.48
N SER A 3 2.10 -24.59 18.95
CA SER A 3 2.20 -23.42 18.10
C SER A 3 1.43 -23.78 16.83
N SER A 4 0.11 -23.52 16.81
CA SER A 4 -0.65 -23.54 15.58
C SER A 4 0.03 -22.55 14.65
N ILE A 5 0.66 -23.07 13.59
CA ILE A 5 1.21 -22.23 12.54
C ILE A 5 -0.01 -21.55 11.91
N HIS A 6 -0.36 -20.37 12.40
CA HIS A 6 -1.36 -19.52 11.79
C HIS A 6 -0.74 -18.99 10.50
N ILE A 7 -1.00 -19.70 9.41
CA ILE A 7 -0.67 -19.26 8.06
C ILE A 7 -1.66 -18.15 7.71
N VAL A 8 -1.14 -16.94 7.46
CA VAL A 8 -1.94 -15.82 6.98
C VAL A 8 -1.84 -15.79 5.46
N ASP A 9 -3.00 -15.78 4.82
CA ASP A 9 -3.16 -15.63 3.38
C ASP A 9 -3.75 -14.24 3.11
N VAL A 10 -3.02 -13.44 2.33
CA VAL A 10 -3.36 -12.02 2.09
C VAL A 10 -4.68 -11.89 1.34
N ASP A 11 -5.00 -12.84 0.46
CA ASP A 11 -6.20 -12.83 -0.37
C ASP A 11 -7.42 -13.44 0.35
N ARG A 12 -7.20 -14.11 1.48
CA ARG A 12 -8.26 -14.71 2.32
C ARG A 12 -8.44 -13.93 3.61
N ILE A 13 -9.33 -12.93 3.55
CA ILE A 13 -9.56 -12.00 4.66
C ILE A 13 -9.90 -12.67 5.98
N GLU A 14 -10.52 -13.85 5.98
CA GLU A 14 -10.86 -14.63 7.18
C GLU A 14 -9.62 -15.07 7.97
N THR A 15 -8.47 -15.21 7.31
CA THR A 15 -7.19 -15.59 7.93
C THR A 15 -6.48 -14.42 8.59
N TRP A 16 -6.94 -13.19 8.35
CA TRP A 16 -6.32 -12.00 8.92
C TRP A 16 -6.50 -11.94 10.44
N THR A 17 -5.49 -11.39 11.11
CA THR A 17 -5.47 -11.31 12.57
C THR A 17 -6.04 -9.97 13.04
N ARG A 18 -6.80 -9.97 14.13
CA ARG A 18 -7.27 -8.72 14.77
C ARG A 18 -6.07 -7.86 15.16
N TYR A 19 -6.08 -6.60 14.73
CA TYR A 19 -4.95 -5.71 14.92
C TYR A 19 -4.69 -5.39 16.39
N ARG A 20 -3.40 -5.27 16.73
CA ARG A 20 -2.89 -4.75 18.01
C ARG A 20 -1.72 -3.80 17.73
N ALA A 21 -1.58 -2.75 18.54
CA ALA A 21 -0.45 -1.85 18.44
C ALA A 21 0.88 -2.61 18.57
N GLY A 22 1.91 -2.21 17.83
CA GLY A 22 3.22 -2.87 17.79
C GLY A 22 3.33 -4.06 16.81
N MET A 23 2.23 -4.52 16.19
CA MET A 23 2.30 -5.63 15.22
C MET A 23 3.26 -5.36 14.06
N CYS A 24 3.42 -4.12 13.61
CA CYS A 24 4.32 -3.81 12.50
C CYS A 24 5.80 -4.05 12.82
N ASP A 25 6.21 -4.09 14.08
CA ASP A 25 7.62 -4.19 14.48
C ASP A 25 8.17 -5.60 14.22
N THR A 26 7.32 -6.61 14.34
CA THR A 26 7.65 -8.02 14.11
C THR A 26 7.05 -8.60 12.84
N CYS A 27 6.52 -7.76 11.94
CA CYS A 27 5.79 -8.21 10.74
C CYS A 27 6.69 -8.33 9.49
N VAL A 28 6.34 -9.25 8.59
CA VAL A 28 6.94 -9.35 7.23
C VAL A 28 6.35 -8.36 6.21
N ALA A 29 5.45 -7.48 6.64
CA ALA A 29 4.80 -6.41 5.88
C ALA A 29 3.91 -6.86 4.71
N ASN A 30 3.11 -7.90 4.90
CA ASN A 30 2.11 -8.37 3.91
C ASN A 30 1.13 -7.27 3.44
N CYS A 31 0.76 -6.31 4.30
CA CYS A 31 -0.07 -5.18 3.85
C CYS A 31 0.61 -4.31 2.78
N CYS A 32 1.96 -4.31 2.73
CA CYS A 32 2.74 -3.65 1.69
C CYS A 32 3.00 -4.52 0.46
N THR A 33 2.41 -5.71 0.36
CA THR A 33 2.41 -6.53 -0.87
C THR A 33 1.07 -6.49 -1.60
N MET A 34 0.05 -5.88 -0.96
CA MET A 34 -1.28 -5.71 -1.51
C MET A 34 -1.33 -4.61 -2.56
N PRO A 35 -2.28 -4.67 -3.51
CA PRO A 35 -2.57 -3.54 -4.40
C PRO A 35 -2.90 -2.27 -3.59
N LEU A 36 -2.33 -1.14 -4.02
CA LEU A 36 -2.47 0.15 -3.35
C LEU A 36 -3.14 1.15 -4.28
N GLU A 37 -4.44 1.33 -4.08
CA GLU A 37 -5.23 2.38 -4.72
C GLU A 37 -5.06 3.72 -3.97
N VAL A 38 -4.75 4.77 -4.72
CA VAL A 38 -4.49 6.13 -4.21
C VAL A 38 -5.17 7.19 -5.07
N ARG A 39 -5.37 8.38 -4.49
CA ARG A 39 -5.86 9.56 -5.23
C ARG A 39 -4.71 10.51 -5.61
N LEU A 40 -4.99 11.49 -6.45
CA LEU A 40 -3.99 12.49 -6.88
C LEU A 40 -3.32 13.20 -5.68
N SER A 41 -4.09 13.55 -4.64
CA SER A 41 -3.55 14.16 -3.43
C SER A 41 -2.57 13.26 -2.66
N ASP A 42 -2.76 11.95 -2.71
CA ASP A 42 -1.81 10.99 -2.14
C ASP A 42 -0.52 10.92 -2.98
N LEU A 43 -0.62 11.00 -4.31
CA LEU A 43 0.55 11.05 -5.19
C LEU A 43 1.39 12.31 -4.93
N VAL A 44 0.75 13.46 -4.69
CA VAL A 44 1.42 14.69 -4.27
C VAL A 44 2.07 14.51 -2.89
N ARG A 45 1.34 13.93 -1.93
CA ARG A 45 1.89 13.67 -0.58
C ARG A 45 3.11 12.76 -0.61
N LEU A 46 3.13 11.78 -1.51
CA LEU A 46 4.25 10.86 -1.73
C LEU A 46 5.41 11.50 -2.52
N GLY A 47 5.25 12.73 -3.01
CA GLY A 47 6.24 13.42 -3.84
C GLY A 47 6.40 12.81 -5.24
N ILE A 48 5.43 12.03 -5.71
CA ILE A 48 5.44 11.42 -7.05
C ILE A 48 4.95 12.41 -8.12
N VAL A 49 4.04 13.29 -7.72
CA VAL A 49 3.43 14.33 -8.56
C VAL A 49 3.69 15.67 -7.88
N ASP A 50 4.12 16.65 -8.66
CA ASP A 50 4.30 18.00 -8.14
C ASP A 50 2.94 18.69 -7.90
N PRO A 51 2.76 19.51 -6.84
CA PRO A 51 1.50 20.21 -6.60
C PRO A 51 1.05 21.08 -7.79
N PHE A 52 1.98 21.75 -8.48
CA PHE A 52 1.66 22.57 -9.65
C PHE A 52 1.18 21.70 -10.82
N GLU A 53 1.80 20.55 -11.05
CA GLU A 53 1.33 19.57 -12.03
C GLU A 53 -0.10 19.10 -11.70
N ALA A 54 -0.37 18.79 -10.43
CA ALA A 54 -1.68 18.33 -9.98
C ALA A 54 -2.80 19.38 -10.16
N GLU A 55 -2.46 20.67 -10.15
CA GLU A 55 -3.41 21.78 -10.34
C GLU A 55 -3.69 22.08 -11.82
N HIS A 56 -2.71 21.85 -12.71
CA HIS A 56 -2.76 22.35 -14.08
C HIS A 56 -2.86 21.24 -15.15
N GLU A 57 -2.54 19.99 -14.82
CA GLU A 57 -2.63 18.87 -15.76
C GLU A 57 -3.86 17.99 -15.51
N ALA A 58 -4.43 17.46 -16.59
CA ALA A 58 -5.54 16.52 -16.47
C ALA A 58 -5.05 15.19 -15.86
N PRO A 59 -5.79 14.55 -14.93
CA PRO A 59 -5.38 13.30 -14.30
C PRO A 59 -4.99 12.18 -15.27
N LYS A 60 -5.60 12.14 -16.45
CA LYS A 60 -5.28 11.19 -17.53
C LYS A 60 -3.89 11.40 -18.14
N GLN A 61 -3.40 12.64 -18.23
CA GLN A 61 -2.07 12.95 -18.73
C GLN A 61 -1.01 12.55 -17.71
N ILE A 62 -1.23 12.91 -16.44
CA ILE A 62 -0.42 12.49 -15.29
C ILE A 62 -0.33 10.96 -15.25
N ALA A 63 -1.48 10.26 -15.34
CA ALA A 63 -1.53 8.80 -15.34
C ALA A 63 -0.65 8.18 -16.44
N ARG A 64 -0.76 8.65 -17.69
CA ARG A 64 0.07 8.16 -18.81
C ARG A 64 1.57 8.34 -18.56
N ARG A 65 1.97 9.49 -17.99
CA ARG A 65 3.36 9.78 -17.63
C ARG A 65 3.84 8.80 -16.56
N LEU A 66 3.04 8.56 -15.53
CA LEU A 66 3.36 7.67 -14.42
C LEU A 66 3.39 6.19 -14.84
N GLU A 67 2.50 5.75 -15.73
CA GLU A 67 2.51 4.40 -16.32
C GLU A 67 3.82 4.18 -17.10
N LYS A 68 4.21 5.14 -17.95
CA LYS A 68 5.47 5.08 -18.69
C LYS A 68 6.71 5.04 -17.78
N ALA A 69 6.64 5.70 -16.63
CA ALA A 69 7.68 5.69 -15.61
C ALA A 69 7.68 4.41 -14.75
N GLY A 70 6.69 3.53 -14.89
CA GLY A 70 6.53 2.34 -14.07
C GLY A 70 6.18 2.64 -12.61
N LEU A 71 5.56 3.79 -12.33
CA LEU A 71 5.17 4.22 -10.98
C LEU A 71 3.73 3.81 -10.62
N ILE A 72 2.88 3.59 -11.63
CA ILE A 72 1.53 3.06 -11.47
C ILE A 72 1.30 1.90 -12.44
N ASP A 73 0.51 0.91 -12.02
CA ASP A 73 0.10 -0.22 -12.86
C ASP A 73 -1.19 0.09 -13.64
N HIS A 74 -2.05 0.94 -13.07
CA HIS A 74 -3.38 1.20 -13.63
C HIS A 74 -3.93 2.56 -13.19
N PHE A 75 -4.74 3.18 -14.05
CA PHE A 75 -5.56 4.35 -13.72
C PHE A 75 -7.03 4.12 -14.08
N ASN A 76 -7.91 4.26 -13.09
CA ASN A 76 -9.36 4.23 -13.27
C ASN A 76 -9.90 5.65 -13.51
N PHE A 77 -10.18 5.98 -14.77
CA PHE A 77 -10.66 7.29 -15.17
C PHE A 77 -11.99 7.69 -14.51
N LYS A 78 -12.92 6.75 -14.32
CA LYS A 78 -14.25 7.05 -13.75
C LYS A 78 -14.19 7.43 -12.28
N ARG A 79 -13.26 6.85 -11.53
CA ARG A 79 -13.12 7.06 -10.07
C ARG A 79 -11.96 8.00 -9.70
N GLU A 80 -11.13 8.35 -10.68
CA GLU A 80 -9.87 9.08 -10.52
C GLU A 80 -8.97 8.45 -9.46
N VAL A 81 -8.75 7.14 -9.62
CA VAL A 81 -7.93 6.32 -8.72
C VAL A 81 -6.75 5.74 -9.48
N PHE A 82 -5.58 5.83 -8.87
CA PHE A 82 -4.32 5.32 -9.38
C PHE A 82 -3.93 4.08 -8.58
N THR A 83 -3.52 3.01 -9.24
CA THR A 83 -2.96 1.83 -8.58
C THR A 83 -1.45 1.93 -8.64
N ILE A 84 -0.81 2.13 -7.48
CA ILE A 84 0.66 2.19 -7.38
C ILE A 84 1.26 0.89 -7.90
N ALA A 85 2.30 1.00 -8.71
CA ALA A 85 3.00 -0.15 -9.24
C ALA A 85 3.64 -0.97 -8.12
N ARG A 86 3.86 -2.25 -8.37
CA ARG A 86 4.60 -3.12 -7.45
C ARG A 86 5.90 -3.56 -8.10
N ARG A 87 6.91 -3.81 -7.27
CA ARG A 87 8.15 -4.45 -7.72
C ARG A 87 7.82 -5.86 -8.21
N ALA A 88 8.70 -6.45 -9.01
CA ALA A 88 8.50 -7.79 -9.57
C ALA A 88 8.17 -8.88 -8.52
N GLY A 89 8.65 -8.74 -7.28
CA GLY A 89 8.33 -9.65 -6.17
C GLY A 89 6.99 -9.38 -5.47
N GLY A 90 6.16 -8.46 -5.97
CA GLY A 90 4.88 -8.08 -5.37
C GLY A 90 4.96 -7.06 -4.23
N ASP A 91 6.16 -6.63 -3.85
CA ASP A 91 6.36 -5.59 -2.84
C ASP A 91 6.01 -4.18 -3.37
N CYS A 92 5.41 -3.35 -2.53
CA CYS A 92 5.27 -1.92 -2.76
C CYS A 92 6.64 -1.24 -2.96
N HIS A 93 6.71 -0.24 -3.84
CA HIS A 93 7.93 0.54 -4.09
C HIS A 93 8.52 1.20 -2.84
N PHE A 94 7.69 1.50 -1.85
CA PHE A 94 8.11 2.15 -0.60
C PHE A 94 8.46 1.17 0.52
N LEU A 95 8.60 -0.11 0.23
CA LEU A 95 8.93 -1.11 1.24
C LEU A 95 10.44 -1.31 1.32
N ASP A 96 11.01 -1.13 2.52
CA ASP A 96 12.39 -1.47 2.78
C ASP A 96 12.58 -2.99 2.71
N ALA A 97 13.52 -3.43 1.88
CA ALA A 97 13.73 -4.85 1.60
C ALA A 97 14.24 -5.64 2.83
N LYS A 98 14.99 -4.99 3.73
CA LYS A 98 15.61 -5.65 4.90
C LYS A 98 14.75 -5.49 6.15
N ALA A 99 14.40 -4.25 6.50
CA ALA A 99 13.65 -3.93 7.70
C ALA A 99 12.18 -4.40 7.63
N ARG A 100 11.64 -4.57 6.41
CA ARG A 100 10.21 -4.82 6.15
C ARG A 100 9.34 -3.73 6.78
N ARG A 101 9.74 -2.48 6.61
CA ARG A 101 8.99 -1.29 7.02
C ARG A 101 8.84 -0.34 5.85
N CYS A 102 7.72 0.37 5.81
CA CYS A 102 7.51 1.41 4.83
C CYS A 102 8.50 2.56 5.06
N THR A 103 9.20 2.99 3.99
CA THR A 103 10.21 4.05 4.02
C THR A 103 9.61 5.46 4.06
N VAL A 104 8.33 5.60 3.68
CA VAL A 104 7.62 6.89 3.64
C VAL A 104 6.56 6.99 4.75
N TYR A 105 6.88 6.53 5.97
CA TYR A 105 5.92 6.35 7.07
C TYR A 105 5.05 7.60 7.32
N GLU A 106 5.66 8.78 7.29
CA GLU A 106 5.03 10.09 7.49
C GLU A 106 4.23 10.56 6.26
N GLN A 107 4.67 10.22 5.05
CA GLN A 107 4.06 10.64 3.79
C GLN A 107 3.08 9.61 3.22
N ARG A 108 2.82 8.53 3.96
CA ARG A 108 1.93 7.46 3.53
C ARG A 108 0.59 7.97 3.00
N PRO A 109 0.05 7.31 1.95
CA PRO A 109 -1.28 7.62 1.46
C PRO A 109 -2.33 7.31 2.53
N GLU A 110 -3.51 7.91 2.40
CA GLU A 110 -4.56 7.78 3.41
C GLU A 110 -4.91 6.33 3.72
N THR A 111 -5.01 5.49 2.69
CA THR A 111 -5.30 4.05 2.81
C THR A 111 -4.32 3.36 3.76
N CYS A 112 -3.02 3.60 3.59
CA CYS A 112 -1.99 2.97 4.43
C CYS A 112 -1.89 3.60 5.82
N ARG A 113 -2.21 4.89 5.97
CA ARG A 113 -2.21 5.58 7.27
C ARG A 113 -3.37 5.13 8.16
N LYS A 114 -4.54 4.93 7.56
CA LYS A 114 -5.76 4.49 8.24
C LYS A 114 -5.83 2.97 8.39
N HIS A 115 -5.02 2.19 7.68
CA HIS A 115 -4.96 0.74 7.86
C HIS A 115 -4.53 0.40 9.31
N PRO A 116 -5.22 -0.52 10.00
CA PRO A 116 -6.28 -1.41 9.51
C PRO A 116 -7.72 -0.97 9.80
N GLN A 117 -7.95 0.27 10.25
CA GLN A 117 -9.32 0.79 10.45
C GLN A 117 -10.12 0.79 9.15
N VAL A 118 -9.42 0.97 8.01
CA VAL A 118 -9.95 0.81 6.66
C VAL A 118 -9.27 -0.35 5.92
N GLY A 119 -10.00 -0.96 4.98
CA GLY A 119 -9.51 -2.04 4.13
C GLY A 119 -10.55 -3.14 3.90
N PRO A 120 -10.17 -4.26 3.26
CA PRO A 120 -11.07 -5.39 2.97
C PRO A 120 -11.71 -6.01 4.21
N ARG A 121 -11.00 -6.00 5.35
CA ARG A 121 -11.49 -6.43 6.65
C ARG A 121 -11.10 -5.41 7.73
N PRO A 122 -11.99 -4.47 8.06
CA PRO A 122 -11.73 -3.46 9.08
C PRO A 122 -11.27 -4.05 10.42
N ASN A 123 -10.34 -3.36 11.08
CA ASN A 123 -9.68 -3.72 12.34
C ASN A 123 -8.87 -5.02 12.30
N HIS A 124 -8.62 -5.59 11.12
CA HIS A 124 -7.80 -6.78 10.92
C HIS A 124 -6.65 -6.47 9.98
N CYS A 125 -5.51 -7.12 10.23
CA CYS A 125 -4.29 -6.97 9.45
C CYS A 125 -3.85 -8.35 8.95
N PRO A 126 -3.33 -8.47 7.71
CA PRO A 126 -2.69 -9.70 7.23
C PRO A 126 -1.31 -9.90 7.89
N TYR A 127 -1.22 -9.75 9.21
CA TYR A 127 0.02 -9.83 9.97
C TYR A 127 0.69 -11.20 9.77
N GLY A 128 1.93 -11.21 9.27
CA GLY A 128 2.79 -12.38 9.27
C GLY A 128 4.00 -12.12 10.14
N ALA A 129 4.23 -12.96 11.15
CA ALA A 129 5.41 -12.82 12.02
C ALA A 129 6.71 -13.09 11.23
N LYS A 130 7.74 -12.27 11.45
CA LYS A 130 9.12 -12.58 11.05
C LYS A 130 9.50 -13.91 11.71
N ARG A 131 10.06 -14.83 10.93
CA ARG A 131 10.62 -16.09 11.44
C ARG A 131 12.05 -15.86 11.90
#